data_AF-A0A926ZQS6-F1
#
_entry.id   AF-A0A926ZQS6-F1
#
_cell.length_a   1.000
_cell.length_b   1.000
_cell.length_c   1.000
_cell.angle_alpha   90.00
_cell.angle_beta   90.00
_cell.angle_gamma   90.00
#
_symmetry.space_group_name_H-M   'P 1'
#
loop_
_entity.id
_entity.type
_entity.pdbx_description
1 polymer ?
#
loop_
_entity_poly.entity_id
_entity_poly.type
_entity_poly.pdbx_seq_one_letter_code
_entity_poly.pdbx_strand_id
1 'polypeptide(L)'
;SSLSLDQGSITSQTTSGNGGNITLSVKDLLLLRRGSKISTTAGTAQQGGDGGNITINAPSGFIVAVPSENSDITANAFTGIGGRVDIKANDIYGIQFRESPTPLSDITASSEFGTQGTVELNTPGVDPNSGLVNLPTVAVDTQIGQGCYSPGYAQNSFIITGRGGLPPNPREAFSSNIVRPEWATLGPSNDINSQQTIKENPPIPTPPVPIVEATGWGTNTKGEIVLTANASTGTPHKNWQQSPVTCSSAKSADN
;
A
#
# COMPACT_ATOMS: atom_id res chain seq x y z
N SER A 1 -4.38 -9.06 -27.25
CA SER A 1 -4.80 -7.80 -27.85
C SER A 1 -5.25 -6.85 -26.76
N SER A 2 -4.71 -5.63 -26.83
CA SER A 2 -5.10 -4.51 -25.99
C SER A 2 -5.74 -3.43 -26.86
N LEU A 3 -6.62 -2.63 -26.25
CA LEU A 3 -7.21 -1.44 -26.84
C LEU A 3 -6.89 -0.26 -25.93
N SER A 4 -6.24 0.76 -26.48
CA SER A 4 -5.92 1.99 -25.75
C SER A 4 -6.62 3.16 -26.42
N LEU A 5 -7.45 3.87 -25.67
CA LEU A 5 -8.03 5.15 -26.06
C LEU A 5 -7.30 6.26 -25.30
N ASP A 6 -6.84 7.24 -26.06
CA ASP A 6 -6.16 8.44 -25.59
C ASP A 6 -6.84 9.63 -26.25
N GLN A 7 -7.68 10.36 -25.50
CA GLN A 7 -8.63 11.32 -26.08
C GLN A 7 -9.44 10.69 -27.23
N GLY A 8 -9.68 9.37 -27.14
CA GLY A 8 -10.30 8.57 -28.19
C GLY A 8 -11.76 8.28 -27.89
N SER A 9 -12.56 8.03 -28.94
CA SER A 9 -13.99 7.78 -28.80
C SER A 9 -14.46 6.58 -29.62
N ILE A 10 -15.26 5.70 -29.00
CA ILE A 10 -16.04 4.65 -29.67
C ILE A 10 -17.51 4.93 -29.37
N THR A 11 -18.28 5.33 -30.38
CA THR A 11 -19.64 5.84 -30.16
C THR A 11 -20.66 5.21 -31.09
N SER A 12 -21.82 4.89 -30.53
CA SER A 12 -23.04 4.51 -31.23
C SER A 12 -24.20 5.33 -30.65
N GLN A 13 -23.99 6.65 -30.60
CA GLN A 13 -24.92 7.61 -30.00
C GLN A 13 -25.97 8.06 -31.00
N THR A 14 -27.16 8.39 -30.49
CA THR A 14 -28.26 8.94 -31.29
C THR A 14 -28.76 10.25 -30.69
N THR A 15 -29.13 11.19 -31.54
CA THR A 15 -29.77 12.44 -31.11
C THR A 15 -31.28 12.29 -30.92
N SER A 16 -31.89 11.35 -31.64
CA SER A 16 -33.31 11.00 -31.59
C SER A 16 -33.46 9.50 -31.79
N GLY A 17 -34.33 8.87 -31.00
CA GLY A 17 -34.48 7.42 -30.97
C GLY A 17 -33.37 6.73 -30.18
N ASN A 18 -33.37 5.40 -30.21
CA ASN A 18 -32.60 4.60 -29.25
C ASN A 18 -31.13 4.48 -29.65
N GLY A 19 -30.26 4.42 -28.63
CA GLY A 19 -28.83 4.24 -28.80
C GLY A 19 -28.50 2.88 -29.42
N GLY A 20 -27.37 2.80 -30.12
CA GLY A 20 -26.93 1.57 -30.75
C GLY A 20 -26.22 0.61 -29.77
N ASN A 21 -25.62 -0.44 -30.33
CA ASN A 21 -24.90 -1.45 -29.55
C ASN A 21 -23.39 -1.36 -29.80
N ILE A 22 -22.59 -1.49 -28.74
CA ILE A 22 -21.14 -1.62 -28.81
C ILE A 22 -20.75 -2.95 -28.17
N THR A 23 -19.99 -3.77 -28.88
CA THR A 23 -19.38 -4.98 -28.34
C THR A 23 -17.87 -4.90 -28.50
N LEU A 24 -17.14 -4.94 -27.37
CA LEU A 24 -15.68 -4.95 -27.35
C LEU A 24 -15.18 -6.30 -26.80
N SER A 25 -14.33 -6.97 -27.57
CA SER A 25 -13.62 -8.17 -27.12
C SER A 25 -12.14 -7.84 -26.99
N VAL A 26 -11.67 -7.72 -25.75
CA VAL A 26 -10.30 -7.32 -25.41
C VAL A 26 -9.64 -8.47 -24.67
N LYS A 27 -8.41 -8.83 -25.04
CA LYS A 27 -7.74 -9.97 -24.40
C LYS A 27 -7.01 -9.56 -23.12
N ASP A 28 -6.25 -8.46 -23.19
CA ASP A 28 -5.26 -8.14 -22.16
C ASP A 28 -5.61 -6.84 -21.41
N LEU A 29 -5.84 -5.74 -22.12
CA LEU A 29 -6.06 -4.43 -21.50
C LEU A 29 -6.98 -3.53 -22.33
N LEU A 30 -8.02 -2.98 -21.71
CA LEU A 30 -8.73 -1.79 -22.17
C LEU A 30 -8.25 -0.60 -21.34
N LEU A 31 -7.54 0.33 -21.96
CA LEU A 31 -7.02 1.53 -21.32
C LEU A 31 -7.78 2.77 -21.82
N LEU A 32 -8.34 3.56 -20.92
CA LEU A 32 -9.00 4.83 -21.22
C LEU A 32 -8.22 5.98 -20.57
N ARG A 33 -7.76 6.93 -21.39
CA ARG A 33 -6.97 8.09 -20.93
C ARG A 33 -7.52 9.40 -21.47
N ARG A 34 -7.33 10.46 -20.68
CA ARG A 34 -7.51 11.86 -21.07
C ARG A 34 -8.84 12.12 -21.78
N GLY A 35 -9.96 11.93 -21.08
CA GLY A 35 -11.29 12.22 -21.63
C GLY A 35 -11.77 11.21 -22.67
N SER A 36 -11.27 9.98 -22.65
CA SER A 36 -11.70 8.95 -23.61
C SER A 36 -13.13 8.49 -23.35
N LYS A 37 -13.85 8.09 -24.40
CA LYS A 37 -15.28 7.78 -24.30
C LYS A 37 -15.67 6.50 -25.04
N ILE A 38 -16.43 5.63 -24.39
CA ILE A 38 -17.21 4.57 -25.03
C ILE A 38 -18.68 4.87 -24.76
N SER A 39 -19.50 5.09 -25.79
CA SER A 39 -20.85 5.63 -25.56
C SER A 39 -21.92 5.14 -26.51
N THR A 40 -23.05 4.75 -25.93
CA THR A 40 -24.33 4.46 -26.60
C THR A 40 -25.43 5.40 -26.11
N THR A 41 -25.05 6.53 -25.54
CA THR A 41 -26.00 7.53 -25.01
C THR A 41 -26.95 8.03 -26.09
N ALA A 42 -28.22 8.16 -25.74
CA ALA A 42 -29.31 8.46 -26.66
C ALA A 42 -30.18 9.63 -26.20
N GLY A 43 -30.73 10.34 -27.19
CA GLY A 43 -31.68 11.42 -26.97
C GLY A 43 -31.04 12.75 -26.56
N THR A 44 -31.88 13.78 -26.57
CA THR A 44 -31.58 15.17 -26.24
C THR A 44 -32.78 15.78 -25.52
N ALA A 45 -32.68 17.04 -25.11
CA ALA A 45 -33.79 17.76 -24.50
C ALA A 45 -35.03 17.88 -25.39
N GLN A 46 -34.85 17.90 -26.70
CA GLN A 46 -35.91 18.10 -27.67
C GLN A 46 -36.38 16.78 -28.32
N GLN A 47 -35.59 15.71 -28.23
CA GLN A 47 -35.82 14.45 -28.93
C GLN A 47 -35.52 13.29 -27.98
N GLY A 48 -36.52 12.45 -27.69
CA GLY A 48 -36.34 11.33 -26.78
C GLY A 48 -35.52 10.18 -27.36
N GLY A 49 -35.28 9.17 -26.52
CA GLY A 49 -34.58 7.95 -26.89
C GLY A 49 -34.12 7.17 -25.66
N ASP A 50 -34.08 5.85 -25.77
CA ASP A 50 -33.51 4.97 -24.75
C ASP A 50 -32.02 4.77 -24.98
N GLY A 51 -31.23 4.70 -23.91
CA GLY A 51 -29.80 4.39 -23.98
C GLY A 51 -29.57 3.03 -24.63
N GLY A 52 -28.50 2.91 -25.41
CA GLY A 52 -28.15 1.65 -26.09
C GLY A 52 -27.40 0.66 -25.20
N ASN A 53 -26.85 -0.41 -25.77
CA ASN A 53 -26.15 -1.45 -25.00
C ASN A 53 -24.64 -1.45 -25.23
N ILE A 54 -23.87 -1.57 -24.15
CA ILE A 54 -22.41 -1.74 -24.19
C ILE A 54 -22.08 -3.09 -23.56
N THR A 55 -21.37 -3.94 -24.30
CA THR A 55 -20.82 -5.20 -23.80
C THR A 55 -19.30 -5.18 -23.94
N ILE A 56 -18.57 -5.34 -22.82
CA ILE A 56 -17.11 -5.43 -22.82
C ILE A 56 -16.70 -6.80 -22.26
N ASN A 57 -16.09 -7.60 -23.12
CA ASN A 57 -15.58 -8.92 -22.79
C ASN A 57 -14.05 -8.89 -22.70
N ALA A 58 -13.54 -8.91 -21.47
CA ALA A 58 -12.14 -9.03 -21.11
C ALA A 58 -11.92 -10.03 -19.96
N PRO A 59 -12.40 -11.29 -20.06
CA PRO A 59 -12.44 -12.22 -18.93
C PRO A 59 -11.08 -12.55 -18.29
N SER A 60 -9.98 -12.34 -19.01
CA SER A 60 -8.61 -12.50 -18.51
C SER A 60 -7.79 -11.19 -18.55
N GLY A 61 -8.45 -10.09 -18.87
CA GLY A 61 -7.83 -8.77 -19.05
C GLY A 61 -8.38 -7.73 -18.09
N PHE A 62 -7.81 -6.54 -18.15
CA PHE A 62 -8.12 -5.45 -17.23
C PHE A 62 -8.79 -4.28 -17.95
N ILE A 63 -9.64 -3.56 -17.23
CA ILE A 63 -10.13 -2.25 -17.65
C ILE A 63 -9.49 -1.21 -16.73
N VAL A 64 -8.81 -0.23 -17.32
CA VAL A 64 -8.06 0.77 -16.57
C VAL A 64 -8.40 2.16 -17.09
N ALA A 65 -8.74 3.06 -16.17
CA ALA A 65 -8.76 4.50 -16.43
C ALA A 65 -8.04 5.24 -15.30
N VAL A 66 -7.82 6.54 -15.49
CA VAL A 66 -7.33 7.43 -14.42
C VAL A 66 -8.54 8.17 -13.83
N PRO A 67 -8.79 8.13 -12.50
CA PRO A 67 -10.00 8.70 -11.91
C PRO A 67 -10.26 10.16 -12.29
N SER A 68 -9.21 10.98 -12.35
CA SER A 68 -9.30 12.42 -12.63
C SER A 68 -9.27 12.79 -14.12
N GLU A 69 -9.22 11.80 -15.02
CA GLU A 69 -9.14 12.04 -16.46
C GLU A 69 -10.51 11.96 -17.17
N ASN A 70 -11.63 11.90 -16.43
CA ASN A 70 -12.99 11.91 -16.98
C ASN A 70 -13.18 10.98 -18.19
N SER A 71 -12.74 9.73 -18.04
CA SER A 71 -12.79 8.74 -19.11
C SER A 71 -13.93 7.76 -18.86
N ASP A 72 -14.88 7.72 -19.79
CA ASP A 72 -16.24 7.28 -19.47
C ASP A 72 -16.75 6.16 -20.37
N ILE A 73 -17.53 5.25 -19.77
CA ILE A 73 -18.31 4.21 -20.44
C ILE A 73 -19.78 4.50 -20.15
N THR A 74 -20.53 4.98 -21.16
CA THR A 74 -21.83 5.63 -20.94
C THR A 74 -22.92 5.09 -21.86
N ALA A 75 -24.01 4.60 -21.27
CA ALA A 75 -25.22 4.18 -21.95
C ALA A 75 -26.42 4.99 -21.47
N ASN A 76 -26.30 6.33 -21.48
CA ASN A 76 -27.29 7.19 -20.83
C ASN A 76 -28.49 7.52 -21.75
N ALA A 77 -29.55 8.06 -21.18
CA ALA A 77 -30.71 8.61 -21.89
C ALA A 77 -31.05 10.02 -21.37
N PHE A 78 -31.71 10.83 -22.21
CA PHE A 78 -32.26 12.11 -21.74
C PHE A 78 -33.66 11.93 -21.13
N THR A 79 -34.65 11.45 -21.88
CA THR A 79 -36.02 11.20 -21.38
C THR A 79 -36.43 9.73 -21.34
N GLY A 80 -35.76 8.87 -22.12
CA GLY A 80 -36.06 7.43 -22.19
C GLY A 80 -35.45 6.64 -21.05
N ILE A 81 -35.38 5.32 -21.19
CA ILE A 81 -34.75 4.45 -20.20
C ILE A 81 -33.23 4.48 -20.42
N GLY A 82 -32.44 4.56 -19.34
CA GLY A 82 -31.00 4.32 -19.42
C GLY A 82 -30.70 2.95 -20.01
N GLY A 83 -29.58 2.82 -20.72
CA GLY A 83 -29.22 1.60 -21.43
C GLY A 83 -28.71 0.48 -20.53
N ARG A 84 -27.96 -0.45 -21.14
CA ARG A 84 -27.29 -1.54 -20.41
C ARG A 84 -25.79 -1.49 -20.63
N VAL A 85 -25.04 -1.57 -19.55
CA VAL A 85 -23.59 -1.78 -19.60
C VAL A 85 -23.28 -3.11 -18.93
N ASP A 86 -22.82 -4.07 -19.72
CA ASP A 86 -22.34 -5.38 -19.25
C ASP A 86 -20.83 -5.45 -19.43
N ILE A 87 -20.11 -5.63 -18.32
CA ILE A 87 -18.66 -5.69 -18.32
C ILE A 87 -18.23 -6.97 -17.64
N LYS A 88 -17.51 -7.81 -18.39
CA LYS A 88 -16.79 -8.96 -17.86
C LYS A 88 -15.30 -8.70 -17.94
N ALA A 89 -14.64 -8.54 -16.80
CA ALA A 89 -13.20 -8.26 -16.73
C ALA A 89 -12.52 -9.11 -15.66
N ASN A 90 -11.21 -9.29 -15.71
CA ASN A 90 -10.47 -9.84 -14.57
C ASN A 90 -10.47 -8.86 -13.40
N ASP A 91 -10.29 -7.56 -13.68
CA ASP A 91 -10.49 -6.49 -12.70
C ASP A 91 -10.69 -5.13 -13.40
N ILE A 92 -11.18 -4.14 -12.66
CA ILE A 92 -11.48 -2.78 -13.13
C ILE A 92 -10.82 -1.77 -12.19
N TYR A 93 -9.96 -0.90 -12.73
CA TYR A 93 -9.20 0.07 -11.94
C TYR A 93 -9.41 1.52 -12.40
N GLY A 94 -9.56 2.41 -11.44
CA GLY A 94 -9.57 3.87 -11.65
C GLY A 94 -10.78 4.41 -12.43
N ILE A 95 -11.78 3.57 -12.67
CA ILE A 95 -13.10 3.89 -13.19
C ILE A 95 -14.13 3.14 -12.33
N GLN A 96 -15.30 3.72 -12.08
CA GLN A 96 -16.31 3.08 -11.24
C GLN A 96 -17.72 3.39 -11.74
N PHE A 97 -18.66 2.52 -11.38
CA PHE A 97 -20.06 2.79 -11.56
C PHE A 97 -20.52 3.98 -10.72
N ARG A 98 -21.31 4.87 -11.34
CA ARG A 98 -22.03 5.95 -10.67
C ARG A 98 -23.44 6.08 -11.24
N GLU A 99 -24.39 6.46 -10.39
CA GLU A 99 -25.81 6.65 -10.78
C GLU A 99 -26.02 7.83 -11.73
N SER A 100 -25.07 8.76 -11.77
CA SER A 100 -25.09 9.95 -12.62
C SER A 100 -23.66 10.34 -13.02
N PRO A 101 -23.46 11.00 -14.18
CA PRO A 101 -22.16 11.45 -14.63
C PRO A 101 -21.51 12.45 -13.67
N THR A 102 -20.20 12.36 -13.53
CA THR A 102 -19.34 13.20 -12.72
C THR A 102 -18.13 13.67 -13.54
N PRO A 103 -17.32 14.61 -13.04
CA PRO A 103 -16.04 14.95 -13.68
C PRO A 103 -14.94 13.88 -13.55
N LEU A 104 -15.27 12.71 -12.99
CA LEU A 104 -14.35 11.59 -12.80
C LEU A 104 -14.62 10.53 -13.86
N SER A 105 -13.70 9.58 -14.01
CA SER A 105 -13.91 8.44 -14.91
C SER A 105 -15.08 7.57 -14.42
N ASP A 106 -16.11 7.47 -15.24
CA ASP A 106 -17.40 6.88 -14.89
C ASP A 106 -17.83 5.70 -15.76
N ILE A 107 -18.55 4.75 -15.15
CA ILE A 107 -19.42 3.81 -15.85
C ILE A 107 -20.86 4.18 -15.50
N THR A 108 -21.68 4.56 -16.48
CA THR A 108 -23.06 4.99 -16.23
C THR A 108 -24.04 4.42 -17.25
N ALA A 109 -25.25 4.17 -16.78
CA ALA A 109 -26.42 3.88 -17.61
C ALA A 109 -27.63 4.64 -17.05
N SER A 110 -27.52 5.97 -16.95
CA SER A 110 -28.49 6.83 -16.27
C SER A 110 -29.53 7.43 -17.23
N SER A 111 -30.63 7.93 -16.70
CA SER A 111 -31.57 8.79 -17.44
C SER A 111 -31.88 10.06 -16.65
N GLU A 112 -31.90 11.22 -17.33
CA GLU A 112 -32.17 12.51 -16.68
C GLU A 112 -33.64 12.65 -16.27
N PHE A 113 -34.56 12.30 -17.17
CA PHE A 113 -36.02 12.43 -16.97
C PHE A 113 -36.79 11.12 -17.10
N GLY A 114 -36.09 10.01 -17.34
CA GLY A 114 -36.70 8.69 -17.49
C GLY A 114 -36.30 7.72 -16.38
N THR A 115 -36.26 6.43 -16.73
CA THR A 115 -35.91 5.36 -15.77
C THR A 115 -34.42 5.04 -15.87
N GLN A 116 -33.78 4.72 -14.74
CA GLN A 116 -32.40 4.27 -14.72
C GLN A 116 -32.22 2.97 -15.50
N GLY A 117 -31.09 2.87 -16.20
CA GLY A 117 -30.64 1.66 -16.86
C GLY A 117 -29.94 0.70 -15.91
N THR A 118 -29.15 -0.21 -16.47
CA THR A 118 -28.48 -1.27 -15.70
C THR A 118 -26.99 -1.30 -16.00
N VAL A 119 -26.19 -1.44 -14.95
CA VAL A 119 -24.74 -1.67 -15.04
C VAL A 119 -24.42 -2.95 -14.29
N GLU A 120 -23.83 -3.91 -15.00
CA GLU A 120 -23.45 -5.21 -14.47
C GLU A 120 -21.94 -5.40 -14.63
N LEU A 121 -21.24 -5.51 -13.51
CA LEU A 121 -19.78 -5.66 -13.45
C LEU A 121 -19.44 -7.05 -12.94
N ASN A 122 -18.99 -7.90 -13.86
CA ASN A 122 -18.62 -9.28 -13.63
C ASN A 122 -17.10 -9.40 -13.52
N THR A 123 -16.56 -9.18 -12.33
CA THR A 123 -15.16 -9.47 -11.99
C THR A 123 -15.07 -10.70 -11.08
N PRO A 124 -14.03 -11.56 -11.21
CA PRO A 124 -13.70 -12.55 -10.20
C PRO A 124 -13.62 -11.88 -8.83
N GLY A 125 -14.47 -12.28 -7.90
CA GLY A 125 -14.52 -11.71 -6.56
C GLY A 125 -13.22 -11.96 -5.81
N VAL A 126 -12.32 -10.99 -5.83
CA VAL A 126 -11.22 -10.89 -4.87
C VAL A 126 -11.67 -9.91 -3.80
N ASP A 127 -12.05 -10.42 -2.64
CA ASP A 127 -12.27 -9.61 -1.44
C ASP A 127 -10.91 -9.24 -0.85
N PRO A 128 -10.44 -7.98 -0.99
CA PRO A 128 -9.16 -7.54 -0.42
C PRO A 128 -9.13 -7.59 1.12
N ASN A 129 -10.29 -7.74 1.79
CA ASN A 129 -10.34 -7.96 3.23
C ASN A 129 -9.92 -9.36 3.66
N SER A 130 -9.77 -10.31 2.72
CA SER A 130 -9.26 -11.66 3.01
C SER A 130 -7.82 -11.65 3.55
N GLY A 131 -7.10 -10.52 3.40
CA GLY A 131 -5.77 -10.29 3.97
C GLY A 131 -5.75 -9.57 5.31
N LEU A 132 -6.89 -9.03 5.79
CA LEU A 132 -7.00 -8.50 7.14
C LEU A 132 -7.26 -9.66 8.11
N VAL A 133 -6.19 -10.33 8.52
CA VAL A 133 -6.22 -11.06 9.78
C VAL A 133 -6.42 -10.02 10.87
N ASN A 134 -7.63 -9.94 11.45
CA ASN A 134 -7.82 -9.21 12.70
C ASN A 134 -6.85 -9.81 13.72
N LEU A 135 -5.88 -9.03 14.18
CA LEU A 135 -5.12 -9.43 15.36
C LEU A 135 -6.13 -9.65 16.49
N PRO A 136 -6.13 -10.82 17.16
CA PRO A 136 -7.02 -11.05 18.29
C PRO A 136 -6.88 -9.90 19.28
N THR A 137 -7.97 -9.18 19.57
CA THR A 137 -8.02 -8.08 20.56
C THR A 137 -7.95 -8.58 22.00
N VAL A 138 -7.87 -9.89 22.19
CA VAL A 138 -7.53 -10.47 23.48
C VAL A 138 -6.01 -10.60 23.51
N ALA A 139 -5.36 -9.73 24.27
CA ALA A 139 -4.04 -10.05 24.79
C ALA A 139 -4.17 -11.42 25.45
N VAL A 140 -3.56 -12.44 24.85
CA VAL A 140 -3.43 -13.74 25.50
C VAL A 140 -2.61 -13.44 26.74
N ASP A 141 -3.26 -13.40 27.89
CA ASP A 141 -2.55 -13.41 29.16
C ASP A 141 -1.63 -14.62 29.09
N THR A 142 -0.33 -14.37 29.09
CA THR A 142 0.67 -15.42 29.15
C THR A 142 0.48 -16.08 30.50
N GLN A 143 -0.40 -17.08 30.57
CA GLN A 143 -0.39 -18.02 31.67
C GLN A 143 1.00 -18.65 31.62
N ILE A 144 1.83 -18.23 32.57
CA ILE A 144 3.10 -18.88 32.91
C ILE A 144 2.80 -20.37 32.88
N GLY A 145 3.45 -21.09 31.96
CA GLY A 145 3.30 -22.52 31.83
C GLY A 145 3.48 -23.14 33.21
N GLN A 146 2.40 -23.73 33.71
CA GLN A 146 2.44 -24.54 34.90
C GLN A 146 3.35 -25.71 34.58
N GLY A 147 4.61 -25.61 35.02
CA GLY A 147 5.61 -26.65 34.80
C GLY A 147 5.04 -27.98 35.27
N CYS A 148 5.25 -29.03 34.48
CA CYS A 148 4.85 -30.37 34.88
C CYS A 148 5.47 -30.68 36.26
N TYR A 149 4.63 -30.71 37.29
CA TYR A 149 4.97 -31.25 38.59
C TYR A 149 5.14 -32.76 38.41
N SER A 150 6.40 -33.21 38.27
CA SER A 150 6.74 -34.63 38.29
C SER A 150 6.80 -35.10 39.75
N PRO A 151 5.98 -36.06 40.18
CA PRO A 151 6.11 -36.63 41.51
C PRO A 151 7.41 -37.45 41.58
N GLY A 152 8.39 -36.94 42.32
CA GLY A 152 9.25 -37.74 43.21
C GLY A 152 10.24 -38.77 42.66
N TYR A 153 10.42 -38.98 41.34
CA TYR A 153 11.28 -40.08 40.85
C TYR A 153 12.36 -39.70 39.82
N ALA A 154 12.84 -38.46 39.80
CA ALA A 154 14.04 -38.09 39.05
C ALA A 154 15.03 -37.33 39.94
N GLN A 155 15.67 -38.03 40.87
CA GLN A 155 16.88 -37.53 41.55
C GLN A 155 18.07 -37.63 40.59
N ASN A 156 18.23 -36.62 39.73
CA ASN A 156 19.47 -36.46 38.98
C ASN A 156 20.42 -35.56 39.80
N SER A 157 21.51 -36.16 40.26
CA SER A 157 22.60 -35.46 40.95
C SER A 157 23.65 -35.02 39.94
N PHE A 158 23.86 -33.72 39.79
CA PHE A 158 25.00 -33.15 39.07
C PHE A 158 26.03 -32.67 40.08
N ILE A 159 27.15 -33.39 40.20
CA ILE A 159 28.27 -33.02 41.09
C ILE A 159 29.37 -32.40 40.24
N ILE A 160 29.72 -31.16 40.57
CA ILE A 160 30.82 -30.43 39.94
C ILE A 160 32.10 -30.78 40.68
N THR A 161 32.88 -31.72 40.13
CA THR A 161 34.22 -32.04 40.64
C THR A 161 35.26 -31.13 39.99
N GLY A 162 35.35 -29.89 40.47
CA GLY A 162 36.36 -28.94 39.99
C GLY A 162 36.35 -27.62 40.75
N ARG A 163 37.49 -26.92 40.77
CA ARG A 163 37.68 -25.63 41.48
C ARG A 163 37.02 -24.42 40.79
N GLY A 164 36.13 -24.64 39.81
CA GLY A 164 35.64 -23.61 38.88
C GLY A 164 34.24 -23.06 39.15
N GLY A 165 33.44 -23.69 40.02
CA GLY A 165 32.07 -23.23 40.34
C GLY A 165 31.10 -23.17 39.15
N LEU A 166 29.82 -22.88 39.43
CA LEU A 166 28.83 -22.54 38.41
C LEU A 166 28.95 -21.06 38.06
N PRO A 167 28.71 -20.64 36.80
CA PRO A 167 28.67 -19.23 36.45
C PRO A 167 27.58 -18.52 37.26
N PRO A 168 27.84 -17.30 37.77
CA PRO A 168 26.88 -16.57 38.58
C PRO A 168 25.63 -16.22 37.76
N ASN A 169 24.49 -16.21 38.45
CA ASN A 169 23.21 -15.92 37.84
C ASN A 169 23.17 -14.46 37.34
N PRO A 170 22.79 -14.19 36.08
CA PRO A 170 22.76 -12.84 35.51
C PRO A 170 21.74 -11.88 36.17
N ARG A 171 20.91 -12.35 37.11
CA ARG A 171 19.99 -11.51 37.89
C ARG A 171 20.46 -11.19 39.31
N GLU A 172 21.63 -11.71 39.73
CA GLU A 172 22.21 -11.41 41.04
C GLU A 172 23.11 -10.18 40.98
N ALA A 173 23.06 -9.34 42.03
CA ALA A 173 23.91 -8.17 42.12
C ALA A 173 25.38 -8.57 42.28
N PHE A 174 26.26 -7.97 41.47
CA PHE A 174 27.69 -8.25 41.47
C PHE A 174 28.30 -8.10 42.87
N SER A 175 28.78 -9.20 43.46
CA SER A 175 29.65 -9.15 44.64
C SER A 175 31.11 -9.17 44.19
N SER A 176 31.95 -8.32 44.77
CA SER A 176 33.32 -8.03 44.31
C SER A 176 34.37 -9.10 44.64
N ASN A 177 33.96 -10.32 45.00
CA ASN A 177 34.91 -11.39 45.32
C ASN A 177 35.17 -12.27 44.09
N ILE A 178 35.95 -11.71 43.15
CA ILE A 178 36.52 -12.49 42.05
C ILE A 178 37.71 -13.28 42.60
N VAL A 179 37.56 -14.60 42.75
CA VAL A 179 38.70 -15.50 42.93
C VAL A 179 39.41 -15.59 41.58
N ARG A 180 40.59 -14.97 41.48
CA ARG A 180 41.47 -15.13 40.31
C ARG A 180 41.98 -16.58 40.25
N PRO A 181 41.70 -17.35 39.20
CA PRO A 181 42.40 -18.61 39.01
C PRO A 181 43.87 -18.31 38.68
N GLU A 182 44.77 -18.97 39.39
CA GLU A 182 46.19 -18.97 39.07
C GLU A 182 46.41 -19.72 37.75
N TRP A 183 47.15 -19.12 36.83
CA TRP A 183 47.36 -19.67 35.49
C TRP A 183 48.22 -20.94 35.56
N ALA A 184 47.79 -21.97 34.85
CA ALA A 184 48.52 -23.23 34.78
C ALA A 184 49.89 -23.04 34.12
N THR A 185 50.96 -23.40 34.83
CA THR A 185 52.31 -23.53 34.28
C THR A 185 52.36 -24.77 33.39
N LEU A 186 52.67 -24.57 32.10
CA LEU A 186 52.95 -25.68 31.20
C LEU A 186 54.27 -26.35 31.61
N GLY A 187 54.23 -27.68 31.80
CA GLY A 187 55.42 -28.49 32.03
C GLY A 187 56.38 -28.44 30.83
N PRO A 188 57.64 -28.88 31.02
CA PRO A 188 58.71 -28.64 30.05
C PRO A 188 58.43 -29.29 28.70
N SER A 189 58.52 -28.45 27.67
CA SER A 189 58.34 -28.79 26.26
C SER A 189 59.47 -29.69 25.78
N ASN A 190 59.12 -30.88 25.32
CA ASN A 190 59.91 -31.62 24.35
C ASN A 190 58.97 -31.94 23.19
N ASP A 191 59.06 -31.19 22.11
CA ASP A 191 59.10 -31.77 20.78
C ASP A 191 59.58 -30.75 19.75
N ILE A 192 60.46 -31.25 18.90
CA ILE A 192 61.43 -30.55 18.09
C ILE A 192 60.88 -30.49 16.65
N ASN A 193 61.00 -29.32 16.03
CA ASN A 193 60.91 -29.07 14.58
C ASN A 193 59.66 -29.54 13.84
N SER A 194 58.74 -28.59 13.62
CA SER A 194 58.13 -28.41 12.30
C SER A 194 57.85 -26.93 12.07
N GLN A 195 58.72 -26.27 11.30
CA GLN A 195 58.44 -24.94 10.79
C GLN A 195 57.38 -25.06 9.69
N GLN A 196 56.13 -24.75 10.04
CA GLN A 196 55.13 -24.34 9.06
C GLN A 196 54.82 -22.85 9.27
N THR A 197 55.20 -22.06 8.28
CA THR A 197 54.93 -20.63 8.18
C THR A 197 53.43 -20.41 8.02
N ILE A 198 52.75 -19.98 9.08
CA ILE A 198 51.35 -19.54 9.02
C ILE A 198 51.33 -18.15 8.39
N LYS A 199 50.68 -18.04 7.22
CA LYS A 199 50.37 -16.75 6.58
C LYS A 199 49.50 -15.91 7.52
N GLU A 200 49.89 -14.65 7.72
CA GLU A 200 49.11 -13.63 8.40
C GLU A 200 47.68 -13.56 7.87
N ASN A 201 46.72 -13.55 8.80
CA ASN A 201 45.31 -13.34 8.54
C ASN A 201 45.08 -11.85 8.20
N PRO A 202 44.26 -11.49 7.20
CA PRO A 202 44.00 -10.10 6.85
C PRO A 202 43.23 -9.35 7.95
N PRO A 203 43.33 -8.00 8.02
CA PRO A 203 42.67 -7.21 9.06
C PRO A 203 41.14 -7.30 8.97
N ILE A 204 40.51 -7.38 10.14
CA ILE A 204 39.06 -7.34 10.35
C ILE A 204 38.49 -6.06 9.70
N PRO A 205 37.47 -6.12 8.81
CA PRO A 205 36.80 -4.93 8.33
C PRO A 205 36.05 -4.26 9.48
N THR A 206 36.30 -2.97 9.69
CA THR A 206 35.52 -2.14 10.61
C THR A 206 34.02 -2.24 10.30
N PRO A 207 33.15 -2.32 11.32
CA PRO A 207 31.71 -2.39 11.12
C PRO A 207 31.24 -1.18 10.28
N PRO A 208 30.34 -1.40 9.30
CA PRO A 208 29.84 -0.31 8.47
C PRO A 208 29.12 0.72 9.36
N VAL A 209 29.34 1.99 9.04
CA VAL A 209 28.65 3.11 9.70
C VAL A 209 27.14 2.87 9.59
N PRO A 210 26.38 2.97 10.70
CA PRO A 210 24.94 2.74 10.67
C PRO A 210 24.27 3.67 9.66
N ILE A 211 23.40 3.11 8.83
CA ILE A 211 22.57 3.86 7.89
C ILE A 211 21.53 4.61 8.73
N VAL A 212 21.51 5.93 8.62
CA VAL A 212 20.58 6.83 9.31
C VAL A 212 19.67 7.50 8.28
N GLU A 213 18.38 7.52 8.57
CA GLU A 213 17.36 8.19 7.75
C GLU A 213 17.62 9.70 7.65
N ALA A 214 17.26 10.29 6.50
CA ALA A 214 17.35 11.73 6.31
C ALA A 214 16.31 12.45 7.18
N THR A 215 16.76 13.37 8.04
CA THR A 215 15.89 14.19 8.89
C THR A 215 15.69 15.60 8.33
N GLY A 216 16.37 15.95 7.23
CA GLY A 216 16.20 17.22 6.54
C GLY A 216 16.77 17.22 5.13
N TRP A 217 16.55 18.33 4.43
CA TRP A 217 17.10 18.60 3.10
C TRP A 217 17.62 20.03 3.03
N GLY A 218 18.65 20.27 2.22
CA GLY A 218 19.21 21.59 1.99
C GLY A 218 19.82 21.70 0.61
N THR A 219 20.11 22.92 0.15
CA THR A 219 20.77 23.16 -1.13
C THR A 219 22.27 23.31 -0.94
N ASN A 220 23.06 22.64 -1.78
CA ASN A 220 24.52 22.83 -1.77
C ASN A 220 24.92 24.12 -2.53
N THR A 221 26.21 24.46 -2.51
CA THR A 221 26.74 25.65 -3.21
C THR A 221 26.60 25.62 -4.73
N LYS A 222 26.18 24.48 -5.31
CA LYS A 222 25.87 24.31 -6.72
C LYS A 222 24.35 24.36 -7.02
N GLY A 223 23.51 24.53 -6.00
CA GLY A 223 22.05 24.61 -6.14
C GLY A 223 21.34 23.25 -6.16
N GLU A 224 22.03 22.15 -5.86
CA GLU A 224 21.45 20.80 -5.83
C GLU A 224 20.84 20.50 -4.46
N ILE A 225 19.72 19.77 -4.44
CA ILE A 225 19.09 19.33 -3.19
C ILE A 225 19.83 18.11 -2.63
N VAL A 226 20.23 18.20 -1.36
CA VAL A 226 20.93 17.15 -0.62
C VAL A 226 20.14 16.79 0.63
N LEU A 227 19.92 15.49 0.87
CA LEU A 227 19.30 14.95 2.07
C LEU A 227 20.35 14.82 3.18
N THR A 228 20.04 15.25 4.41
CA THR A 228 20.96 15.23 5.57
C THR A 228 20.30 14.65 6.81
N ALA A 229 21.08 13.96 7.66
CA ALA A 229 20.63 13.39 8.92
C ALA A 229 20.67 14.39 10.10
N ASN A 230 21.29 15.57 9.92
CA ASN A 230 21.32 16.65 10.89
C ASN A 230 20.87 17.96 10.23
N ALA A 231 19.57 18.26 10.30
CA ALA A 231 19.06 19.57 9.90
C ALA A 231 19.63 20.65 10.84
N SER A 232 20.48 21.53 10.31
CA SER A 232 20.89 22.74 11.04
C SER A 232 19.66 23.60 11.29
N THR A 233 19.48 24.10 12.52
CA THR A 233 18.45 25.07 12.90
C THR A 233 18.79 26.45 12.33
N GLY A 234 18.85 26.54 11.00
CA GLY A 234 18.94 27.80 10.28
C GLY A 234 17.65 28.59 10.47
N THR A 235 17.78 29.82 10.93
CA THR A 235 16.69 30.78 11.14
C THR A 235 15.72 30.82 9.94
N PRO A 236 14.40 30.70 10.15
CA PRO A 236 13.45 30.73 9.04
C PRO A 236 13.50 32.10 8.36
N HIS A 237 13.74 32.09 7.05
CA HIS A 237 13.56 33.25 6.20
C HIS A 237 12.10 33.73 6.31
N LYS A 238 11.92 35.04 6.50
CA LYS A 238 10.61 35.69 6.59
C LYS A 238 9.77 35.37 5.35
N ASN A 239 8.63 34.70 5.58
CA ASN A 239 7.57 34.53 4.59
C ASN A 239 7.00 35.91 4.18
N TRP A 240 6.96 36.19 2.88
CA TRP A 240 6.43 37.44 2.30
C TRP A 240 4.88 37.50 2.30
N GLN A 241 4.17 36.63 3.02
CA GLN A 241 2.71 36.70 3.07
C GLN A 241 2.20 36.50 4.49
N GLN A 242 2.09 37.59 5.23
CA GLN A 242 1.22 37.69 6.41
C GLN A 242 0.57 39.07 6.45
N SER A 243 -0.61 39.19 5.82
CA SER A 243 -1.64 40.07 6.36
C SER A 243 -2.42 39.26 7.40
N PRO A 244 -2.55 39.69 8.66
CA PRO A 244 -3.34 38.96 9.65
C PRO A 244 -4.82 39.04 9.28
N VAL A 245 -5.46 37.88 9.07
CA VAL A 245 -6.92 37.78 8.98
C VAL A 245 -7.45 37.85 10.41
N THR A 246 -8.07 38.96 10.79
CA THR A 246 -8.73 39.12 12.08
C THR A 246 -10.14 38.54 12.01
N CYS A 247 -10.38 37.39 12.63
CA CYS A 247 -11.74 36.90 12.89
C CYS A 247 -12.33 37.68 14.06
N SER A 248 -13.40 38.44 13.81
CA SER A 248 -14.23 39.04 14.85
C SER A 248 -15.51 38.21 15.02
N SER A 249 -15.76 37.75 16.25
CA SER A 249 -16.98 37.06 16.61
C SER A 249 -18.14 38.06 16.72
N ALA A 250 -19.24 37.79 16.02
CA ALA A 250 -20.46 38.58 16.14
C ALA A 250 -21.08 38.40 17.54
N LYS A 251 -21.40 39.53 18.17
CA LYS A 251 -22.08 39.62 19.47
C LYS A 251 -23.57 39.40 19.26
N SER A 252 -24.16 38.46 19.99
CA SER A 252 -25.61 38.31 20.14
C SER A 252 -26.17 39.59 20.79
N ALA A 253 -27.14 40.22 20.15
CA ALA A 253 -27.94 41.28 20.75
C ALA A 253 -29.31 40.68 21.08
N ASP A 254 -29.60 40.63 22.36
CA ASP A 254 -30.95 40.47 22.90
C ASP A 254 -31.83 41.62 22.39
N ASN A 255 -33.00 41.27 21.86
CA ASN A 255 -34.29 41.92 22.19
C ASN A 255 -35.46 41.04 21.75
#